data_AF-A0A969VY91-F1
#
_entry.id   AF-A0A969VY91-F1
#
_cell.length_a   1.000
_cell.length_b   1.000
_cell.length_c   1.000
_cell.angle_alpha   90.00
_cell.angle_beta   90.00
_cell.angle_gamma   90.00
#
_symmetry.space_group_name_H-M   'P 1'
#
loop_
_entity.id
_entity.type
_entity.pdbx_description
1 polymer ?
#
loop_
_entity_poly.entity_id
_entity_poly.type
_entity_poly.pdbx_seq_one_letter_code
_entity_poly.pdbx_strand_id
1 'polypeptide(L)'
;QELGGQVEAPTKFGPVDLLTATELIEVKEFPDWKTGLGQLLAKSSCYPSHTKRLHLFGRAVNLNNIQACCAEFDISVTVESEFLAEGF
;
A
#
# COMPACT_ATOMS: atom_id res chain seq x y z
N GLN A 1 -2.55 23.06 3.52
CA GLN A 1 -1.44 23.04 2.54
C GLN A 1 -1.50 21.68 1.88
N GLU A 2 -1.66 21.60 0.57
CA GLU A 2 -1.68 20.32 -0.15
C GLU A 2 -0.22 19.83 -0.32
N LEU A 3 0.03 18.57 0.03
CA LEU A 3 1.38 17.99 -0.01
C LEU A 3 1.79 17.49 -1.42
N GLY A 4 1.02 17.82 -2.46
CA GLY A 4 1.33 17.51 -3.87
C GLY A 4 1.07 16.06 -4.31
N GLY A 5 0.37 15.26 -3.51
CA GLY A 5 -0.07 13.91 -3.91
C GLY A 5 -1.37 13.93 -4.70
N GLN A 6 -1.52 12.99 -5.64
CA GLN A 6 -2.74 12.78 -6.42
C GLN A 6 -3.48 11.55 -5.88
N VAL A 7 -4.72 11.74 -5.43
CA VAL A 7 -5.63 10.64 -5.08
C VAL A 7 -6.27 10.05 -6.34
N GLU A 8 -6.59 8.76 -6.30
CA GLU A 8 -7.24 8.05 -7.42
C GLU A 8 -6.50 8.28 -8.76
N ALA A 9 -5.16 8.24 -8.72
CA ALA A 9 -4.35 8.59 -9.89
C ALA A 9 -4.52 7.52 -10.98
N PRO A 10 -4.81 7.93 -12.24
CA PRO A 10 -5.24 6.99 -13.27
C PRO A 10 -4.12 6.08 -13.74
N THR A 11 -4.42 4.79 -13.89
CA THR A 11 -3.55 3.83 -14.60
C THR A 11 -4.39 3.04 -15.61
N LYS A 12 -3.73 2.32 -16.53
CA LYS A 12 -4.41 1.41 -17.46
C LYS A 12 -5.01 0.16 -16.79
N PHE A 13 -4.77 -0.04 -15.50
CA PHE A 13 -5.26 -1.17 -14.69
C PHE A 13 -6.20 -0.73 -13.55
N GLY A 14 -6.79 0.45 -13.68
CA GLY A 14 -7.57 1.11 -12.62
C GLY A 14 -6.75 2.13 -11.84
N PRO A 15 -7.40 3.06 -11.12
CA PRO A 15 -6.70 4.10 -10.38
C PRO A 15 -5.91 3.52 -9.21
N VAL A 16 -4.82 4.18 -8.83
CA VAL A 16 -4.11 3.94 -7.57
C VAL A 16 -4.62 4.91 -6.50
N ASP A 17 -4.78 4.44 -5.26
CA ASP A 17 -5.38 5.23 -4.18
C ASP A 17 -4.63 6.55 -3.95
N LEU A 18 -3.29 6.51 -3.91
CA LEU A 18 -2.46 7.71 -3.77
C LEU A 18 -1.15 7.59 -4.55
N LEU A 19 -0.85 8.61 -5.35
CA LEU A 19 0.40 8.79 -6.07
C LEU A 19 1.12 10.02 -5.54
N THR A 20 2.41 9.89 -5.20
CA THR A 20 3.27 11.02 -4.85
C THR A 20 4.36 11.22 -5.90
N ALA A 21 5.28 12.16 -5.65
CA ALA A 21 6.45 12.34 -6.50
C ALA A 21 7.34 11.08 -6.57
N THR A 22 7.30 10.21 -5.55
CA THR A 22 8.22 9.07 -5.44
C THR A 22 7.55 7.75 -5.10
N GLU A 23 6.30 7.75 -4.61
CA GLU A 23 5.60 6.55 -4.16
C GLU A 23 4.30 6.29 -4.92
N LEU A 24 4.05 5.00 -5.15
CA LEU A 24 2.78 4.43 -5.56
C LEU A 24 2.16 3.71 -4.36
N ILE A 25 1.00 4.18 -3.88
CA ILE A 25 0.45 3.76 -2.59
C ILE A 25 -0.95 3.17 -2.78
N GLU A 26 -1.13 1.95 -2.29
CA GLU A 26 -2.45 1.33 -2.11
C GLU A 26 -2.80 1.31 -0.62
N VAL A 27 -4.02 1.71 -0.29
CA VAL A 27 -4.58 1.73 1.06
C VAL A 27 -5.62 0.62 1.16
N LYS A 28 -5.49 -0.28 2.14
CA LYS A 28 -6.42 -1.41 2.33
C LYS A 28 -6.64 -1.72 3.80
N GLU A 29 -7.79 -2.28 4.12
CA GLU A 29 -7.95 -2.95 5.40
C GLU A 29 -7.03 -4.16 5.48
N PHE A 30 -6.58 -4.51 6.68
CA PHE A 30 -5.70 -5.65 6.92
C PHE A 30 -6.14 -6.96 6.23
N PRO A 31 -7.42 -7.39 6.28
CA PRO A 31 -7.87 -8.62 5.60
C PRO A 31 -7.65 -8.59 4.07
N ASP A 32 -7.63 -7.41 3.46
CA ASP A 32 -7.57 -7.19 2.03
C ASP A 32 -6.14 -6.92 1.51
N TRP A 33 -5.12 -7.15 2.34
CA TRP A 33 -3.72 -6.88 1.99
C TRP A 33 -3.27 -7.54 0.66
N LYS A 34 -3.77 -8.75 0.36
CA LYS A 34 -3.45 -9.47 -0.90
C LYS A 34 -4.00 -8.75 -2.12
N THR A 35 -5.17 -8.13 -1.99
CA THR A 35 -5.77 -7.32 -3.04
C THR A 35 -4.90 -6.09 -3.31
N GLY A 36 -4.44 -5.41 -2.26
CA GLY A 36 -3.50 -4.29 -2.38
C GLY A 36 -2.15 -4.68 -2.99
N LEU A 37 -1.57 -5.81 -2.57
CA LEU A 37 -0.37 -6.38 -3.19
C LEU A 37 -0.54 -6.61 -4.70
N GLY A 38 -1.60 -7.31 -5.11
CA GLY A 38 -1.89 -7.57 -6.53
C GLY A 38 -2.10 -6.29 -7.34
N GLN A 39 -2.77 -5.29 -6.75
CA GLN A 39 -2.97 -3.99 -7.37
C GLN A 39 -1.65 -3.23 -7.57
N LEU A 40 -0.78 -3.17 -6.56
CA LEU A 40 0.54 -2.55 -6.68
C LEU A 40 1.37 -3.22 -7.77
N LEU A 41 1.38 -4.55 -7.84
CA LEU A 41 2.09 -5.29 -8.88
C LEU A 41 1.59 -4.93 -10.29
N ALA A 42 0.28 -4.94 -10.51
CA ALA A 42 -0.30 -4.59 -11.82
C ALA A 42 -0.03 -3.12 -12.20
N LYS A 43 -0.28 -2.20 -11.26
CA LYS A 43 -0.23 -0.75 -11.49
C LYS A 43 1.20 -0.21 -11.58
N SER A 44 2.18 -0.86 -10.96
CA SER A 44 3.59 -0.41 -10.93
C SER A 44 4.22 -0.21 -12.30
N SER A 45 3.78 -0.95 -13.32
CA SER A 45 4.30 -0.78 -14.69
C SER A 45 3.96 0.57 -15.33
N CYS A 46 2.99 1.32 -14.80
CA CYS A 46 2.69 2.69 -15.20
C CYS A 46 3.63 3.73 -14.55
N TYR A 47 4.31 3.36 -13.46
CA TYR A 47 5.17 4.22 -12.65
C TYR A 47 6.48 3.50 -12.28
N PRO A 48 7.32 3.15 -13.27
CA PRO A 48 8.47 2.26 -13.07
C PRO A 48 9.57 2.82 -12.16
N SER A 49 9.59 4.14 -11.93
CA SER A 49 10.56 4.80 -11.05
C SER A 49 10.04 5.00 -9.61
N HIS A 50 8.77 4.67 -9.35
CA HIS A 50 8.17 4.86 -8.04
C HIS A 50 8.40 3.65 -7.14
N THR A 51 8.65 3.92 -5.86
CA THR A 51 8.60 2.88 -4.84
C THR A 51 7.15 2.48 -4.57
N LYS A 52 6.93 1.23 -4.19
CA LYS A 52 5.59 0.68 -3.95
C LYS A 52 5.35 0.62 -2.45
N ARG A 53 4.20 1.10 -1.99
CA ARG A 53 3.80 1.04 -0.58
C ARG A 53 2.39 0.52 -0.42
N LEU A 54 2.24 -0.50 0.42
CA LEU A 54 0.94 -0.94 0.93
C LEU A 54 0.72 -0.29 2.29
N HIS A 55 -0.32 0.52 2.42
CA HIS A 55 -0.74 1.10 3.68
C HIS A 55 -1.93 0.32 4.22
N LEU A 56 -1.79 -0.26 5.42
CA LEU A 56 -2.83 -1.08 6.03
C LEU A 56 -3.47 -0.38 7.23
N PHE A 57 -4.78 -0.51 7.35
CA PHE A 57 -5.54 0.00 8.49
C PHE A 57 -6.55 -1.04 9.02
N GLY A 58 -7.12 -0.76 10.19
CA GLY A 58 -8.06 -1.65 10.86
C GLY A 58 -7.39 -2.75 11.69
N ARG A 59 -8.07 -3.88 11.89
CA ARG A 59 -7.62 -4.95 12.80
C ARG A 59 -6.46 -5.74 12.19
N ALA A 60 -5.29 -5.63 12.81
CA ALA A 60 -4.09 -6.34 12.38
C ALA A 60 -4.26 -7.86 12.37
N VAL A 61 -3.79 -8.49 11.30
CA VAL A 61 -3.59 -9.93 11.20
C VAL A 61 -2.17 -10.19 10.68
N ASN A 62 -1.36 -10.96 11.42
CA ASN A 62 -0.07 -11.48 10.96
C ASN A 62 0.86 -10.45 10.24
N LEU A 63 1.00 -9.23 10.76
CA LEU A 63 1.75 -8.12 10.12
C LEU A 63 3.14 -8.54 9.65
N ASN A 64 3.90 -9.28 10.47
CA ASN A 64 5.25 -9.74 10.12
C ASN A 64 5.25 -10.62 8.86
N ASN A 65 4.27 -11.51 8.70
CA ASN A 65 4.17 -12.37 7.51
C ASN A 65 3.77 -11.57 6.27
N ILE A 66 2.88 -10.57 6.45
CA ILE A 66 2.49 -9.67 5.37
C ILE A 66 3.70 -8.84 4.90
N GLN A 67 4.45 -8.28 5.84
CA GLN A 67 5.69 -7.53 5.57
C GLN A 67 6.71 -8.39 4.84
N ALA A 68 6.97 -9.61 5.32
CA ALA A 68 7.89 -10.54 4.69
C ALA A 68 7.47 -10.86 3.24
N CYS A 69 6.18 -11.16 3.02
CA CYS A 69 5.65 -11.43 1.68
C CYS A 69 5.74 -10.21 0.75
N CYS A 70 5.39 -9.01 1.23
CA CYS A 70 5.47 -7.79 0.42
C CYS A 70 6.92 -7.41 0.07
N ALA A 71 7.86 -7.68 0.97
CA ALA A 71 9.28 -7.41 0.75
C ALA A 71 9.86 -8.21 -0.42
N GLU A 72 9.36 -9.41 -0.71
CA GLU A 72 9.75 -10.20 -1.89
C GLU A 72 9.46 -9.48 -3.23
N PHE A 73 8.60 -8.47 -3.21
CA PHE A 73 8.18 -7.68 -4.38
C PHE A 73 8.63 -6.21 -4.32
N ASP A 74 9.58 -5.86 -3.45
CA ASP A 74 10.01 -4.49 -3.20
C ASP A 74 8.84 -3.55 -2.84
N ILE A 75 7.93 -4.03 -1.99
CA ILE A 75 6.78 -3.27 -1.47
C ILE A 75 6.98 -3.03 0.02
N SER A 76 7.02 -1.76 0.43
CA SER A 76 7.02 -1.39 1.84
C SER A 76 5.61 -1.50 2.42
N VAL A 77 5.49 -1.90 3.69
CA VAL A 77 4.21 -1.93 4.39
C VAL A 77 4.24 -0.93 5.53
N THR A 78 3.24 -0.06 5.57
CA THR A 78 3.01 0.89 6.67
C THR A 78 1.64 0.63 7.28
N VAL A 79 1.45 0.95 8.55
CA VAL A 79 0.19 0.72 9.26
C VAL A 79 -0.27 2.00 9.96
N GLU A 80 -1.58 2.23 10.03
CA GLU A 80 -2.16 3.30 10.85
C GLU A 80 -1.88 3.00 12.34
N SER A 81 -1.28 3.95 13.05
CA SER A 81 -0.79 3.76 14.43
C SER A 81 -1.86 3.60 15.51
N GLU A 82 -3.14 3.82 15.19
CA GLU A 82 -4.21 3.92 16.21
C GLU A 82 -4.87 2.59 16.62
N PHE A 83 -4.51 1.45 16.01
CA PHE A 83 -5.18 0.16 16.28
C PHE A 83 -4.27 -1.01 16.63
N LEU A 84 -3.00 -0.74 16.97
CA LEU A 84 -2.18 -1.69 17.74
C LEU A 84 -2.62 -1.64 19.22
N ALA A 85 -3.90 -1.92 19.49
CA ALA A 85 -4.38 -2.08 20.84
C ALA A 85 -3.64 -3.26 21.48
N GLU A 86 -3.09 -2.99 22.67
CA GLU A 86 -2.31 -3.89 23.49
C GLU A 86 -2.98 -5.26 23.69
N GLY A 87 -2.16 -6.31 23.67
CA GLY A 87 -2.48 -7.58 24.32
C GLY A 87 -3.05 -8.68 23.44
N PHE A 88 -2.17 -9.57 23.00
CA PHE A 88 -2.42 -11.02 23.03
C PHE A 88 -1.46 -11.63 24.05
#